data_AF-A0A4S9A9K1-F1
#
_entry.id   AF-A0A4S9A9K1-F1
#
_cell.length_a   1.000
_cell.length_b   1.000
_cell.length_c   1.000
_cell.angle_alpha   90.00
_cell.angle_beta   90.00
_cell.angle_gamma   90.00
#
_symmetry.space_group_name_H-M   'P 1'
#
loop_
_entity.id
_entity.type
_entity.pdbx_description
1 polymer ?
#
loop_
_entity_poly.entity_id
_entity_poly.type
_entity_poly.pdbx_seq_one_letter_code
_entity_poly.pdbx_strand_id
1 'polypeptide(L)'
;MDALPLEIKENICSFLSPSHLKPLRLVSKEFASAAIPYFIFRIFLFNHPDSCIEMNAILRHPEIPKYINTLIVDPSAVQSFDNFDHWLRSHDPYKTKYSKTEHEDKWKIYYTLDINQANGEIGRSMASVVRTAFSNCPNLKNFILTSIHGRNVLRKRDDIFHELLLEHLPHSPETGPKSYLPSGEVVAESLQTITLNNIEINNWDCGILRNLRHLRVSLRDCGNRPSSQFDAMVHSATRLETLWIEFPYSHDGLYSIDSLFNGIRLKKLHECLLSYVSVSEDELVDFLLHHAQSLRTFGIGGSCLHKGSWPSLFRRLSCQMAILKQFATSRQLLANGHDYTGSYLTVVTRFVLHGGPEPVETFRKDFPHDYENRPNIIHVVQDGLWKDHDRMIKPYL
;
A
#
# COMPACT_ATOMS: atom_id res chain seq x y z
N MET A 1 -6.80 -30.03 30.49
CA MET A 1 -6.82 -28.89 29.55
C MET A 1 -8.21 -28.66 28.96
N ASP A 2 -8.96 -29.71 28.63
CA ASP A 2 -10.33 -29.57 28.09
C ASP A 2 -11.35 -29.01 29.09
N ALA A 3 -11.15 -29.22 30.40
CA ALA A 3 -12.02 -28.67 31.45
C ALA A 3 -11.91 -27.15 31.68
N LEU A 4 -10.98 -26.45 30.99
CA LEU A 4 -10.84 -25.00 31.13
C LEU A 4 -11.97 -24.24 30.37
N PRO A 5 -12.49 -23.14 30.93
CA PRO A 5 -13.41 -22.25 30.21
C PRO A 5 -12.79 -21.71 28.92
N LEU A 6 -13.63 -21.39 27.93
CA LEU A 6 -13.18 -20.88 26.62
C LEU A 6 -12.34 -19.62 26.79
N GLU A 7 -12.73 -18.69 27.68
CA GLU A 7 -11.99 -17.44 27.92
C GLU A 7 -10.56 -17.69 28.41
N ILE A 8 -10.36 -18.72 29.25
CA ILE A 8 -9.03 -19.09 29.74
C ILE A 8 -8.19 -19.70 28.61
N LYS A 9 -8.80 -20.50 27.73
CA LYS A 9 -8.12 -21.07 26.55
C LYS A 9 -7.73 -19.98 25.56
N GLU A 10 -8.61 -19.00 25.30
CA GLU A 10 -8.33 -17.82 24.48
C GLU A 10 -7.21 -16.98 25.06
N ASN A 11 -7.21 -16.78 26.38
CA ASN A 11 -6.16 -16.04 27.06
C ASN A 11 -4.81 -16.77 26.99
N ILE A 12 -4.79 -18.10 27.17
CA ILE A 12 -3.58 -18.92 26.95
C ILE A 12 -3.08 -18.75 25.51
N CYS A 13 -3.95 -18.82 24.51
CA CYS A 13 -3.56 -18.61 23.11
C CYS A 13 -2.95 -17.22 22.88
N SER A 14 -3.40 -16.18 23.60
CA SER A 14 -2.87 -14.81 23.48
C SER A 14 -1.40 -14.67 23.87
N PHE A 15 -0.89 -15.53 24.76
CA PHE A 15 0.50 -15.52 25.22
C PHE A 15 1.42 -16.40 24.36
N LEU A 16 0.88 -17.14 23.40
CA LEU A 16 1.63 -18.10 22.60
C LEU A 16 1.99 -17.55 21.22
N SER A 17 3.20 -17.83 20.76
CA SER A 17 3.61 -17.54 19.38
C SER A 17 2.95 -18.49 18.38
N PRO A 18 2.85 -18.12 17.09
CA PRO A 18 2.26 -18.98 16.06
C PRO A 18 2.89 -20.38 15.96
N SER A 19 4.18 -20.51 16.27
CA SER A 19 4.90 -21.78 16.33
C SER A 19 4.35 -22.74 17.40
N HIS A 20 3.90 -22.22 18.54
CA HIS A 20 3.34 -22.99 19.65
C HIS A 20 1.84 -23.19 19.53
N LEU A 21 1.13 -22.25 18.91
CA LEU A 21 -0.29 -22.38 18.63
C LEU A 21 -0.58 -23.53 17.64
N LYS A 22 0.33 -23.79 16.69
CA LYS A 22 0.12 -24.81 15.63
C LYS A 22 -0.08 -26.22 16.19
N PRO A 23 0.78 -26.75 17.07
CA PRO A 23 0.52 -28.03 17.73
C PRO A 23 -0.66 -27.94 18.71
N LEU A 24 -0.85 -26.81 19.41
CA LEU A 24 -1.93 -26.67 20.40
C LEU A 24 -3.34 -26.77 19.79
N ARG A 25 -3.57 -26.26 18.57
CA ARG A 25 -4.86 -26.47 17.89
C ARG A 25 -5.12 -27.91 17.48
N LEU A 26 -4.07 -28.73 17.33
CA LEU A 26 -4.22 -30.12 16.90
C LEU A 26 -4.61 -31.03 18.07
N VAL A 27 -4.37 -30.60 19.31
CA VAL A 27 -4.66 -31.42 20.50
C VAL A 27 -6.10 -31.30 20.99
N SER A 28 -6.85 -30.26 20.61
CA SER A 28 -8.24 -30.08 21.04
C SER A 28 -9.01 -29.17 20.10
N LYS A 29 -10.28 -29.51 19.81
CA LYS A 29 -11.20 -28.69 18.99
C LYS A 29 -11.46 -27.32 19.62
N GLU A 30 -11.46 -27.23 20.94
CA GLU A 30 -11.73 -25.98 21.67
C GLU A 30 -10.51 -25.05 21.59
N PHE A 31 -9.29 -25.60 21.70
CA PHE A 31 -8.07 -24.84 21.41
C PHE A 31 -7.95 -24.50 19.92
N ALA A 32 -8.45 -25.35 19.02
CA ALA A 32 -8.52 -25.01 17.61
C ALA A 32 -9.36 -23.76 17.38
N SER A 33 -10.57 -23.70 17.95
CA SER A 33 -11.46 -22.53 17.90
C SER A 33 -10.84 -21.30 18.58
N ALA A 34 -10.32 -21.46 19.80
CA ALA A 34 -9.69 -20.36 20.54
C ALA A 34 -8.42 -19.81 19.87
N ALA A 35 -7.74 -20.62 19.05
CA ALA A 35 -6.54 -20.20 18.34
C ALA A 35 -6.83 -19.52 16.98
N ILE A 36 -8.04 -19.66 16.41
CA ILE A 36 -8.42 -19.06 15.10
C ILE A 36 -8.10 -17.55 15.02
N PRO A 37 -8.42 -16.71 16.03
CA PRO A 37 -8.13 -15.27 15.99
C PRO A 37 -6.65 -14.95 15.74
N TYR A 38 -5.76 -15.85 16.19
CA TYR A 38 -4.31 -15.68 16.13
C TYR A 38 -3.69 -16.23 14.84
N PHE A 39 -4.47 -16.93 14.02
CA PHE A 39 -4.01 -17.54 12.77
C PHE A 39 -4.52 -16.86 11.50
N ILE A 40 -5.77 -16.42 11.47
CA ILE A 40 -6.43 -15.99 10.23
C ILE A 40 -7.09 -14.62 10.41
N PHE A 41 -6.26 -13.60 10.55
CA PHE A 41 -6.70 -12.19 10.52
C PHE A 41 -6.53 -11.57 9.12
N ARG A 42 -5.67 -12.18 8.29
CA ARG A 42 -5.31 -11.77 6.93
C ARG A 42 -5.53 -12.89 5.94
N ILE A 43 -6.08 -12.54 4.80
CA ILE A 43 -6.29 -13.43 3.66
C ILE A 43 -5.66 -12.84 2.42
N PHE A 44 -5.10 -13.71 1.57
CA PHE A 44 -4.39 -13.33 0.35
C PHE A 44 -5.14 -13.90 -0.84
N LEU A 45 -5.43 -13.02 -1.80
CA LEU A 45 -6.05 -13.36 -3.07
C LEU A 45 -5.07 -13.00 -4.19
N PHE A 46 -4.57 -14.03 -4.86
CA PHE A 46 -3.68 -13.89 -6.02
C PHE A 46 -4.48 -13.94 -7.31
N ASN A 47 -3.93 -13.36 -8.38
CA ASN A 47 -4.47 -13.44 -9.74
C ASN A 47 -4.32 -14.85 -10.36
N HIS A 48 -4.91 -15.85 -9.70
CA HIS A 48 -4.86 -17.26 -10.08
C HIS A 48 -6.19 -17.97 -9.75
N PRO A 49 -6.71 -18.87 -10.62
CA PRO A 49 -7.96 -19.60 -10.38
C PRO A 49 -7.98 -20.36 -9.05
N ASP A 50 -6.91 -21.08 -8.72
CA ASP A 50 -6.83 -21.86 -7.48
C ASP A 50 -6.89 -20.98 -6.23
N SER A 51 -6.33 -19.77 -6.31
CA SER A 51 -6.42 -18.80 -5.21
C SER A 51 -7.86 -18.35 -4.99
N CYS A 52 -8.62 -18.12 -6.06
CA CYS A 52 -10.06 -17.81 -5.96
C CYS A 52 -10.87 -18.97 -5.35
N ILE A 53 -10.54 -20.22 -5.69
CA ILE A 53 -11.19 -21.42 -5.15
C ILE A 53 -10.88 -21.57 -3.66
N GLU A 54 -9.60 -21.49 -3.27
CA GLU A 54 -9.15 -21.55 -1.88
C GLU A 54 -9.84 -20.47 -1.05
N MET A 55 -9.89 -19.23 -1.56
CA MET A 55 -10.48 -18.10 -0.87
C MET A 55 -11.99 -18.27 -0.68
N ASN A 56 -12.72 -18.73 -1.70
CA ASN A 56 -14.15 -19.01 -1.53
C ASN A 56 -14.42 -20.12 -0.49
N ALA A 57 -13.56 -21.14 -0.40
CA ALA A 57 -13.68 -22.16 0.63
C ALA A 57 -13.51 -21.57 2.05
N ILE A 58 -12.54 -20.67 2.23
CA ILE A 58 -12.32 -19.95 3.49
C ILE A 58 -13.54 -19.08 3.84
N LEU A 59 -14.08 -18.32 2.87
CA LEU A 59 -15.22 -17.41 3.08
C LEU A 59 -16.54 -18.11 3.36
N ARG A 60 -16.66 -19.39 3.01
CA ARG A 60 -17.84 -20.24 3.28
C ARG A 60 -17.71 -21.02 4.58
N HIS A 61 -16.56 -20.99 5.25
CA HIS A 61 -16.38 -21.65 6.53
C HIS A 61 -17.25 -20.98 7.61
N PRO A 62 -17.93 -21.73 8.50
CA PRO A 62 -18.86 -21.16 9.48
C PRO A 62 -18.20 -20.21 10.51
N GLU A 63 -16.94 -20.49 10.87
CA GLU A 63 -16.25 -19.74 11.94
C GLU A 63 -15.14 -18.78 11.46
N ILE A 64 -14.48 -19.01 10.33
CA ILE A 64 -13.28 -18.25 9.95
C ILE A 64 -13.61 -16.78 9.57
N PRO A 65 -14.66 -16.48 8.79
CA PRO A 65 -15.00 -15.12 8.38
C PRO A 65 -15.17 -14.11 9.53
N LYS A 66 -15.56 -14.59 10.71
CA LYS A 66 -15.72 -13.76 11.92
C LYS A 66 -14.39 -13.13 12.38
N TYR A 67 -13.25 -13.74 12.06
CA TYR A 67 -11.94 -13.31 12.54
C TYR A 67 -11.11 -12.56 11.48
N ILE A 68 -11.54 -12.60 10.21
CA ILE A 68 -10.85 -11.91 9.12
C ILE A 68 -11.11 -10.41 9.23
N ASN A 69 -10.03 -9.62 9.26
CA ASN A 69 -10.10 -8.16 9.31
C ASN A 69 -9.38 -7.47 8.15
N THR A 70 -8.55 -8.20 7.40
CA THR A 70 -7.72 -7.68 6.32
C THR A 70 -7.76 -8.57 5.10
N LEU A 71 -8.07 -7.99 3.95
CA LEU A 71 -7.98 -8.63 2.64
C LEU A 71 -6.82 -8.03 1.85
N ILE A 72 -5.94 -8.90 1.37
CA ILE A 72 -4.77 -8.55 0.58
C ILE A 72 -4.96 -9.13 -0.82
N VAL A 73 -4.91 -8.27 -1.83
CA VAL A 73 -5.06 -8.65 -3.23
C VAL A 73 -3.75 -8.39 -3.95
N ASP A 74 -3.22 -9.42 -4.60
CA ASP A 74 -2.06 -9.35 -5.48
C ASP A 74 -2.53 -9.54 -6.94
N PRO A 75 -2.53 -8.47 -7.75
CA PRO A 75 -2.96 -8.54 -9.14
C PRO A 75 -1.86 -9.00 -10.09
N SER A 76 -0.65 -9.37 -9.61
CA SER A 76 0.47 -9.78 -10.46
C SER A 76 0.05 -10.81 -11.51
N ALA A 77 0.32 -10.49 -12.78
CA ALA A 77 0.08 -11.37 -13.91
C ALA A 77 1.36 -12.15 -14.25
N VAL A 78 1.21 -13.24 -15.00
CA VAL A 78 2.38 -13.87 -15.62
C VAL A 78 2.94 -12.94 -16.69
N GLN A 79 4.26 -12.92 -16.84
CA GLN A 79 4.91 -12.12 -17.88
C GLN A 79 4.45 -12.60 -19.27
N SER A 80 4.09 -11.69 -20.18
CA SER A 80 3.66 -12.06 -21.52
C SER A 80 4.83 -12.47 -22.42
N PHE A 81 4.64 -13.55 -23.19
CA PHE A 81 5.62 -14.05 -24.16
C PHE A 81 4.93 -14.43 -25.49
N ASP A 82 5.50 -13.95 -26.60
CA ASP A 82 4.96 -14.20 -27.96
C ASP A 82 4.95 -15.68 -28.38
N ASN A 83 5.92 -16.46 -27.89
CA ASN A 83 6.09 -17.86 -28.27
C ASN A 83 6.89 -18.66 -27.24
N PHE A 84 6.83 -19.98 -27.39
CA PHE A 84 7.51 -20.94 -26.51
C PHE A 84 9.02 -20.71 -26.40
N ASP A 85 9.70 -20.39 -27.51
CA ASP A 85 11.16 -20.19 -27.49
C ASP A 85 11.56 -18.95 -26.68
N HIS A 86 10.77 -17.87 -26.78
CA HIS A 86 10.99 -16.64 -26.00
C HIS A 86 10.74 -16.88 -24.50
N TRP A 87 9.66 -17.59 -24.16
CA TRP A 87 9.38 -18.01 -22.79
C TRP A 87 10.47 -18.93 -22.24
N LEU A 88 10.89 -19.94 -22.99
CA LEU A 88 11.89 -20.92 -22.58
C LEU A 88 13.24 -20.26 -22.27
N ARG A 89 13.68 -19.29 -23.10
CA ARG A 89 14.91 -18.53 -22.85
C ARG A 89 14.86 -17.71 -21.57
N SER A 90 13.68 -17.30 -21.14
CA SER A 90 13.50 -16.51 -19.92
C SER A 90 13.34 -17.40 -18.69
N HIS A 91 12.58 -18.50 -18.82
CA HIS A 91 12.25 -19.41 -17.72
C HIS A 91 13.37 -20.41 -17.38
N ASP A 92 14.09 -20.92 -18.37
CA ASP A 92 15.28 -21.78 -18.20
C ASP A 92 16.34 -21.44 -19.26
N PRO A 93 17.07 -20.32 -19.10
CA PRO A 93 18.04 -19.83 -20.09
C PRO A 93 19.14 -20.85 -20.40
N TYR A 94 19.46 -21.72 -19.44
CA TYR A 94 20.51 -22.72 -19.55
C TYR A 94 19.98 -24.10 -19.93
N LYS A 95 18.66 -24.30 -20.04
CA LYS A 95 17.98 -25.58 -20.34
C LYS A 95 18.46 -26.73 -19.44
N THR A 96 18.70 -26.42 -18.17
CA THR A 96 19.32 -27.35 -17.22
C THR A 96 18.33 -27.86 -16.18
N LYS A 97 17.16 -27.22 -16.06
CA LYS A 97 16.24 -27.41 -14.94
C LYS A 97 15.16 -28.44 -15.26
N TYR A 98 14.73 -28.56 -16.52
CA TYR A 98 13.65 -29.45 -16.91
C TYR A 98 13.93 -30.23 -18.21
N SER A 99 13.28 -31.37 -18.39
CA SER A 99 13.23 -32.11 -19.65
C SER A 99 12.38 -31.40 -20.70
N LYS A 100 12.48 -31.78 -21.97
CA LYS A 100 11.68 -31.18 -23.06
C LYS A 100 10.17 -31.30 -22.81
N THR A 101 9.71 -32.47 -22.36
CA THR A 101 8.29 -32.73 -22.05
C THR A 101 7.79 -31.89 -20.89
N GLU A 102 8.59 -31.73 -19.83
CA GLU A 102 8.23 -30.88 -18.69
C GLU A 102 8.14 -29.39 -19.09
N HIS A 103 9.01 -28.92 -19.99
CA HIS A 103 8.90 -27.58 -20.54
C HIS A 103 7.61 -27.39 -21.35
N GLU A 104 7.24 -28.36 -22.18
CA GLU A 104 5.99 -28.31 -22.95
C GLU A 104 4.75 -28.28 -22.05
N ASP A 105 4.75 -29.05 -20.96
CA ASP A 105 3.64 -29.07 -20.01
C ASP A 105 3.56 -27.76 -19.19
N LYS A 106 4.70 -27.24 -18.71
CA LYS A 106 4.74 -25.92 -18.07
C LYS A 106 4.29 -24.80 -19.01
N TRP A 107 4.65 -24.87 -20.29
CA TRP A 107 4.18 -23.91 -21.28
C TRP A 107 2.66 -23.95 -21.46
N LYS A 108 2.03 -25.14 -21.49
CA LYS A 108 0.57 -25.24 -21.57
C LYS A 108 -0.11 -24.60 -20.37
N ILE A 109 0.43 -24.82 -19.16
CA ILE A 109 -0.08 -24.21 -17.92
C ILE A 109 0.05 -22.69 -18.00
N TYR A 110 1.25 -22.19 -18.33
CA TYR A 110 1.50 -20.77 -18.53
C TYR A 110 0.54 -20.16 -19.55
N TYR A 111 0.44 -20.74 -20.75
CA TYR A 111 -0.32 -20.19 -21.86
C TYR A 111 -1.81 -20.12 -21.55
N THR A 112 -2.34 -21.15 -20.88
CA THR A 112 -3.73 -21.15 -20.41
C THR A 112 -3.97 -20.05 -19.38
N LEU A 113 -3.04 -19.88 -18.43
CA LEU A 113 -3.14 -18.86 -17.41
C LEU A 113 -3.05 -17.44 -18.00
N ASP A 114 -2.10 -17.20 -18.89
CA ASP A 114 -1.89 -15.92 -19.60
C ASP A 114 -3.16 -15.51 -20.37
N ILE A 115 -3.75 -16.43 -21.16
CA ILE A 115 -5.02 -16.19 -21.86
C ILE A 115 -6.15 -15.83 -20.88
N ASN A 116 -6.29 -16.57 -19.78
CA ASN A 116 -7.36 -16.35 -18.81
C ASN A 116 -7.20 -15.02 -18.07
N GLN A 117 -5.96 -14.59 -17.82
CA GLN A 117 -5.64 -13.27 -17.26
C GLN A 117 -5.94 -12.16 -18.27
N ALA A 118 -5.48 -12.30 -19.51
CA ALA A 118 -5.68 -11.33 -20.60
C ALA A 118 -7.17 -11.14 -20.95
N ASN A 119 -7.96 -12.22 -20.96
CA ASN A 119 -9.41 -12.17 -21.20
C ASN A 119 -10.22 -11.65 -19.97
N GLY A 120 -9.54 -11.31 -18.88
CA GLY A 120 -10.13 -10.77 -17.66
C GLY A 120 -11.01 -11.76 -16.88
N GLU A 121 -10.94 -13.06 -17.17
CA GLU A 121 -11.75 -14.07 -16.51
C GLU A 121 -11.39 -14.21 -15.03
N ILE A 122 -10.09 -14.29 -14.75
CA ILE A 122 -9.59 -14.37 -13.37
C ILE A 122 -9.89 -13.06 -12.63
N GLY A 123 -9.74 -11.92 -13.29
CA GLY A 123 -10.11 -10.62 -12.74
C GLY A 123 -11.58 -10.55 -12.30
N ARG A 124 -12.52 -11.04 -13.11
CA ARG A 124 -13.95 -11.16 -12.73
C ARG A 124 -14.17 -12.08 -11.53
N SER A 125 -13.44 -13.20 -11.48
CA SER A 125 -13.49 -14.14 -10.36
C SER A 125 -12.98 -13.50 -9.06
N MET A 126 -11.85 -12.80 -9.12
CA MET A 126 -11.31 -12.03 -7.99
C MET A 126 -12.30 -10.98 -7.50
N ALA A 127 -12.93 -10.23 -8.40
CA ALA A 127 -14.01 -9.28 -8.09
C ALA A 127 -15.08 -9.91 -7.19
N SER A 128 -15.56 -11.08 -7.62
CA SER A 128 -16.61 -11.82 -6.94
C SER A 128 -16.17 -12.27 -5.55
N VAL A 129 -14.93 -12.76 -5.43
CA VAL A 129 -14.33 -13.14 -4.15
C VAL A 129 -14.21 -11.94 -3.20
N VAL A 130 -13.75 -10.79 -3.69
CA VAL A 130 -13.64 -9.56 -2.89
C VAL A 130 -15.02 -9.14 -2.37
N ARG A 131 -16.05 -9.10 -3.23
CA ARG A 131 -17.42 -8.79 -2.79
C ARG A 131 -17.92 -9.79 -1.74
N THR A 132 -17.67 -11.07 -1.96
CA THR A 132 -18.04 -12.13 -1.01
C THR A 132 -17.33 -11.95 0.34
N ALA A 133 -16.06 -11.54 0.32
CA ALA A 133 -15.29 -11.30 1.53
C ALA A 133 -15.92 -10.18 2.38
N PHE A 134 -16.25 -9.05 1.76
CA PHE A 134 -16.91 -7.94 2.47
C PHE A 134 -18.34 -8.26 2.93
N SER A 135 -19.07 -9.10 2.20
CA SER A 135 -20.40 -9.54 2.64
C SER A 135 -20.34 -10.53 3.81
N ASN A 136 -19.37 -11.44 3.82
CA ASN A 136 -19.33 -12.54 4.79
C ASN A 136 -18.46 -12.24 6.02
N CYS A 137 -17.52 -11.30 5.94
CA CYS A 137 -16.58 -10.99 7.02
C CYS A 137 -17.00 -9.70 7.76
N PRO A 138 -17.71 -9.78 8.89
CA PRO A 138 -18.23 -8.60 9.59
C PRO A 138 -17.13 -7.68 10.15
N ASN A 139 -15.91 -8.21 10.33
CA ASN A 139 -14.77 -7.46 10.86
C ASN A 139 -13.79 -6.99 9.79
N LEU A 140 -14.06 -7.26 8.50
CA LEU A 140 -13.21 -6.85 7.39
C LEU A 140 -13.27 -5.33 7.21
N LYS A 141 -12.16 -4.67 7.56
CA LYS A 141 -12.03 -3.19 7.58
C LYS A 141 -10.81 -2.71 6.80
N ASN A 142 -9.84 -3.59 6.56
CA ASN A 142 -8.59 -3.26 5.91
C ASN A 142 -8.52 -3.92 4.53
N PHE A 143 -8.18 -3.12 3.53
CA PHE A 143 -8.01 -3.56 2.18
C PHE A 143 -6.63 -3.15 1.66
N ILE A 144 -5.86 -4.12 1.20
CA ILE A 144 -4.51 -3.91 0.69
C ILE A 144 -4.46 -4.47 -0.73
N LEU A 145 -4.03 -3.64 -1.66
CA LEU A 145 -3.78 -4.01 -3.04
C LEU A 145 -2.29 -3.80 -3.28
N THR A 146 -1.54 -4.89 -3.45
CA THR A 146 -0.07 -4.83 -3.65
C THR A 146 0.47 -6.10 -4.29
N SER A 147 1.52 -5.95 -5.10
CA SER A 147 2.34 -7.06 -5.63
C SER A 147 3.62 -7.30 -4.82
N ILE A 148 3.85 -6.50 -3.78
CA ILE A 148 5.05 -6.54 -2.93
C ILE A 148 4.73 -7.25 -1.62
N HIS A 149 5.47 -8.32 -1.34
CA HIS A 149 5.23 -9.16 -0.18
C HIS A 149 6.50 -9.63 0.51
N GLY A 150 6.36 -10.00 1.80
CA GLY A 150 7.42 -10.69 2.54
C GLY A 150 7.70 -12.11 2.03
N ARG A 151 8.89 -12.63 2.32
CA ARG A 151 9.44 -13.90 1.78
C ARG A 151 8.47 -15.10 1.83
N ASN A 152 7.69 -15.26 2.90
CA ASN A 152 6.79 -16.41 3.03
C ASN A 152 5.56 -16.33 2.12
N VAL A 153 5.04 -15.13 1.90
CA VAL A 153 3.91 -14.89 0.99
C VAL A 153 4.40 -15.07 -0.45
N LEU A 154 5.60 -14.58 -0.77
CA LEU A 154 6.25 -14.82 -2.05
C LEU A 154 6.39 -16.32 -2.34
N ARG A 155 6.87 -17.12 -1.38
CA ARG A 155 6.91 -18.59 -1.55
C ARG A 155 5.54 -19.19 -1.84
N LYS A 156 4.50 -18.83 -1.08
CA LYS A 156 3.13 -19.31 -1.34
C LYS A 156 2.65 -18.91 -2.74
N ARG A 157 2.97 -17.68 -3.17
CA ARG A 157 2.66 -17.19 -4.51
C ARG A 157 3.38 -18.03 -5.55
N ASP A 158 4.69 -18.20 -5.41
CA ASP A 158 5.51 -18.98 -6.35
C ASP A 158 5.04 -20.44 -6.43
N ASP A 159 4.59 -21.04 -5.32
CA ASP A 159 3.99 -22.38 -5.29
C ASP A 159 2.69 -22.44 -6.12
N ILE A 160 1.80 -21.46 -5.96
CA ILE A 160 0.52 -21.36 -6.70
C ILE A 160 0.79 -21.13 -8.19
N PHE A 161 1.75 -20.27 -8.52
CA PHE A 161 2.12 -19.97 -9.90
C PHE A 161 3.12 -20.98 -10.48
N HIS A 162 3.43 -22.08 -9.78
CA HIS A 162 4.34 -23.13 -10.25
C HIS A 162 5.72 -22.63 -10.72
N GLU A 163 6.28 -21.64 -10.01
CA GLU A 163 7.53 -20.92 -10.32
C GLU A 163 7.51 -20.15 -11.66
N LEU A 164 6.33 -19.83 -12.21
CA LEU A 164 6.22 -19.02 -13.42
C LEU A 164 6.73 -17.59 -13.17
N LEU A 165 7.32 -17.00 -14.21
CA LEU A 165 7.79 -15.61 -14.15
C LEU A 165 6.59 -14.68 -14.12
N LEU A 166 6.53 -13.84 -13.08
CA LEU A 166 5.51 -12.81 -12.92
C LEU A 166 6.02 -11.48 -13.44
N GLU A 167 5.13 -10.74 -14.08
CA GLU A 167 5.41 -9.38 -14.53
C GLU A 167 5.68 -8.51 -13.30
N HIS A 168 6.83 -7.82 -13.29
CA HIS A 168 7.23 -7.00 -12.14
C HIS A 168 6.47 -5.69 -12.02
N LEU A 169 5.62 -5.38 -13.01
CA LEU A 169 4.54 -4.40 -13.02
C LEU A 169 3.69 -4.70 -14.25
N PRO A 170 2.37 -4.45 -14.23
CA PRO A 170 1.62 -4.44 -15.46
C PRO A 170 2.10 -3.23 -16.27
N HIS A 171 2.90 -3.45 -17.31
CA HIS A 171 2.82 -2.56 -18.46
C HIS A 171 1.48 -2.88 -19.09
N SER A 172 0.40 -2.22 -18.66
CA SER A 172 -0.83 -2.35 -19.41
C SER A 172 -0.64 -1.58 -20.73
N PRO A 173 -0.78 -2.22 -21.91
CA PRO A 173 -1.33 -1.51 -23.05
C PRO A 173 -2.71 -1.00 -22.60
N GLU A 174 -3.19 0.06 -23.23
CA GLU A 174 -4.38 0.88 -22.91
C GLU A 174 -5.72 0.11 -22.73
N THR A 175 -5.69 -1.21 -22.66
CA THR A 175 -6.77 -2.19 -22.57
C THR A 175 -6.61 -3.23 -21.44
N GLY A 176 -5.76 -2.98 -20.43
CA GLY A 176 -5.69 -3.81 -19.22
C GLY A 176 -7.03 -3.92 -18.47
N PRO A 177 -7.27 -5.00 -17.71
CA PRO A 177 -8.58 -5.30 -17.12
C PRO A 177 -9.07 -4.13 -16.26
N LYS A 178 -10.24 -3.58 -16.63
CA LYS A 178 -11.03 -2.62 -15.82
C LYS A 178 -11.01 -3.10 -14.38
N SER A 179 -10.51 -2.28 -13.45
CA SER A 179 -10.29 -2.71 -12.08
C SER A 179 -11.56 -3.35 -11.52
N TYR A 180 -11.44 -4.64 -11.20
CA TYR A 180 -12.52 -5.46 -10.69
C TYR A 180 -12.73 -5.29 -9.17
N LEU A 181 -12.28 -4.15 -8.64
CA LEU A 181 -12.31 -3.84 -7.22
C LEU A 181 -13.70 -3.29 -6.87
N PRO A 182 -14.13 -3.44 -5.61
CA PRO A 182 -15.53 -3.66 -5.28
C PRO A 182 -16.39 -2.40 -5.45
N SER A 183 -17.11 -2.32 -6.58
CA SER A 183 -18.23 -1.40 -6.74
C SER A 183 -19.44 -1.94 -5.97
N GLY A 184 -19.56 -1.54 -4.71
CA GLY A 184 -20.73 -1.85 -3.87
C GLY A 184 -20.77 -1.02 -2.60
N GLU A 185 -21.95 -0.49 -2.27
CA GLU A 185 -22.22 0.35 -1.09
C GLU A 185 -21.76 -0.34 0.22
N VAL A 186 -21.97 -1.66 0.32
CA VAL A 186 -21.55 -2.51 1.46
C VAL A 186 -20.05 -2.45 1.72
N VAL A 187 -19.23 -2.40 0.65
CA VAL A 187 -17.78 -2.35 0.81
C VAL A 187 -17.33 -0.97 1.27
N ALA A 188 -17.92 0.09 0.73
CA ALA A 188 -17.60 1.46 1.09
C ALA A 188 -17.89 1.79 2.57
N GLU A 189 -18.94 1.20 3.15
CA GLU A 189 -19.34 1.47 4.53
C GLU A 189 -18.46 0.80 5.59
N SER A 190 -17.94 -0.41 5.32
CA SER A 190 -17.15 -1.18 6.28
C SER A 190 -15.68 -0.76 6.34
N LEU A 191 -15.19 -0.14 5.26
CA LEU A 191 -13.77 0.06 5.03
C LEU A 191 -13.20 1.23 5.84
N GLN A 192 -12.09 0.97 6.55
CA GLN A 192 -11.39 1.94 7.39
C GLN A 192 -9.96 2.20 6.90
N THR A 193 -9.33 1.22 6.26
CA THR A 193 -7.95 1.32 5.80
C THR A 193 -7.82 0.86 4.35
N ILE A 194 -7.26 1.70 3.49
CA ILE A 194 -6.82 1.35 2.13
C ILE A 194 -5.31 1.49 2.04
N THR A 195 -4.65 0.47 1.50
CA THR A 195 -3.26 0.56 1.04
C THR A 195 -3.19 0.12 -0.41
N LEU A 196 -2.78 1.03 -1.29
CA LEU A 196 -2.48 0.78 -2.70
C LEU A 196 -0.97 0.89 -2.86
N ASN A 197 -0.32 -0.15 -3.36
CA ASN A 197 1.12 -0.15 -3.57
C ASN A 197 1.48 -0.80 -4.90
N ASN A 198 2.01 0.03 -5.79
CA ASN A 198 2.49 -0.27 -7.13
C ASN A 198 1.43 -0.76 -8.11
N ILE A 199 0.20 -0.24 -8.00
CA ILE A 199 -0.94 -0.69 -8.79
C ILE A 199 -1.69 0.49 -9.39
N GLU A 200 -2.01 0.40 -10.68
CA GLU A 200 -2.66 1.45 -11.45
C GLU A 200 -4.08 1.75 -10.94
N ILE A 201 -4.35 3.01 -10.59
CA ILE A 201 -5.61 3.47 -9.97
C ILE A 201 -6.66 3.88 -11.01
N ASN A 202 -6.31 3.93 -12.30
CA ASN A 202 -7.10 4.61 -13.33
C ASN A 202 -8.54 4.10 -13.52
N ASN A 203 -8.88 2.94 -12.95
CA ASN A 203 -10.22 2.36 -13.01
C ASN A 203 -10.93 2.27 -11.63
N TRP A 204 -10.28 2.70 -10.53
CA TRP A 204 -10.78 2.49 -9.17
C TRP A 204 -12.05 3.30 -8.87
N ASP A 205 -13.21 2.62 -8.92
CA ASP A 205 -14.53 3.18 -8.59
C ASP A 205 -15.09 2.55 -7.30
N CYS A 206 -14.67 3.09 -6.15
CA CYS A 206 -15.18 2.66 -4.84
C CYS A 206 -16.25 3.59 -4.25
N GLY A 207 -16.79 4.53 -5.04
CA GLY A 207 -17.78 5.48 -4.57
C GLY A 207 -17.33 6.29 -3.35
N ILE A 208 -18.26 6.54 -2.42
CA ILE A 208 -18.09 7.45 -1.27
C ILE A 208 -17.58 6.66 -0.05
N LEU A 209 -16.32 6.86 0.33
CA LEU A 209 -15.67 6.15 1.44
C LEU A 209 -15.76 6.89 2.77
N ARG A 210 -16.97 7.09 3.30
CA ARG A 210 -17.23 7.95 4.48
C ARG A 210 -16.53 7.49 5.77
N ASN A 211 -16.27 6.18 5.91
CA ASN A 211 -15.69 5.59 7.10
C ASN A 211 -14.17 5.39 7.02
N LEU A 212 -13.56 5.74 5.89
CA LEU A 212 -12.12 5.64 5.70
C LEU A 212 -11.38 6.54 6.70
N ARG A 213 -10.42 5.94 7.39
CA ARG A 213 -9.54 6.59 8.38
C ARG A 213 -8.10 6.64 7.91
N HIS A 214 -7.67 5.64 7.15
CA HIS A 214 -6.29 5.51 6.71
C HIS A 214 -6.25 5.26 5.22
N LEU A 215 -5.64 6.18 4.48
CA LEU A 215 -5.40 6.05 3.05
C LEU A 215 -3.92 6.11 2.78
N ARG A 216 -3.40 5.08 2.11
CA ARG A 216 -2.02 5.00 1.69
C ARG A 216 -1.93 4.60 0.24
N VAL A 217 -1.20 5.39 -0.53
CA VAL A 217 -1.04 5.22 -1.96
C VAL A 217 0.43 5.38 -2.30
N SER A 218 1.02 4.34 -2.87
CA SER A 218 2.38 4.34 -3.40
C SER A 218 2.32 3.83 -4.83
N LEU A 219 2.68 4.67 -5.79
CA LEU A 219 2.62 4.39 -7.22
C LEU A 219 4.00 4.52 -7.88
N ARG A 220 5.08 4.30 -7.11
CA ARG A 220 6.46 4.61 -7.51
C ARG A 220 6.83 4.07 -8.89
N ASP A 221 6.39 2.87 -9.23
CA ASP A 221 6.76 2.22 -10.49
C ASP A 221 5.59 2.14 -11.48
N CYS A 222 4.47 2.83 -11.23
CA CYS A 222 3.33 2.88 -12.14
C CYS A 222 3.50 3.95 -13.22
N GLY A 223 3.09 3.67 -14.47
CA GLY A 223 3.12 4.65 -15.56
C GLY A 223 1.96 5.64 -15.55
N ASN A 224 0.92 5.37 -14.76
CA ASN A 224 -0.38 6.00 -14.85
C ASN A 224 -0.62 7.05 -13.74
N ARG A 225 -1.21 8.19 -14.13
CA ARG A 225 -1.54 9.32 -13.23
C ARG A 225 -2.90 9.12 -12.56
N PRO A 226 -3.07 9.49 -11.26
CA PRO A 226 -4.36 9.45 -10.59
C PRO A 226 -5.45 10.20 -11.37
N SER A 227 -6.65 9.61 -11.44
CA SER A 227 -7.82 10.19 -12.12
C SER A 227 -8.59 11.13 -11.20
N SER A 228 -9.50 11.94 -11.75
CA SER A 228 -10.40 12.80 -10.95
C SER A 228 -11.29 12.02 -9.96
N GLN A 229 -11.50 10.72 -10.21
CA GLN A 229 -12.22 9.85 -9.29
C GLN A 229 -11.42 9.61 -8.01
N PHE A 230 -10.08 9.59 -8.09
CA PHE A 230 -9.22 9.50 -6.91
C PHE A 230 -9.43 10.71 -6.00
N ASP A 231 -9.41 11.92 -6.56
CA ASP A 231 -9.64 13.15 -5.79
C ASP A 231 -11.02 13.14 -5.11
N ALA A 232 -12.06 12.76 -5.86
CA ALA A 232 -13.42 12.63 -5.35
C ALA A 232 -13.51 11.61 -4.19
N MET A 233 -12.80 10.49 -4.30
CA MET A 233 -12.72 9.48 -3.25
C MET A 233 -12.09 10.07 -1.98
N VAL A 234 -10.94 10.76 -2.08
CA VAL A 234 -10.29 11.37 -0.91
C VAL A 234 -11.16 12.45 -0.30
N HIS A 235 -11.81 13.30 -1.11
CA HIS A 235 -12.73 14.34 -0.65
C HIS A 235 -13.94 13.76 0.10
N SER A 236 -14.40 12.57 -0.29
CA SER A 236 -15.50 11.88 0.38
C SER A 236 -15.15 11.31 1.76
N ALA A 237 -13.85 11.09 2.03
CA ALA A 237 -13.33 10.47 3.25
C ALA A 237 -13.24 11.47 4.42
N THR A 238 -14.39 12.03 4.84
CA THR A 238 -14.44 13.07 5.89
C THR A 238 -13.91 12.64 7.27
N ARG A 239 -13.74 11.34 7.50
CA ARG A 239 -13.18 10.76 8.74
C ARG A 239 -11.70 10.42 8.63
N LEU A 240 -11.04 10.79 7.52
CA LEU A 240 -9.64 10.46 7.29
C LEU A 240 -8.77 11.05 8.39
N GLU A 241 -7.95 10.17 8.97
CA GLU A 241 -7.04 10.45 10.06
C GLU A 241 -5.59 10.48 9.58
N THR A 242 -5.24 9.60 8.62
CA THR A 242 -3.91 9.54 8.00
C THR A 242 -4.02 9.52 6.48
N LEU A 243 -3.27 10.39 5.82
CA LEU A 243 -3.14 10.44 4.36
C LEU A 243 -1.69 10.25 3.97
N TRP A 244 -1.41 9.30 3.09
CA TRP A 244 -0.09 9.19 2.49
C TRP A 244 -0.17 8.89 1.01
N ILE A 245 0.50 9.76 0.25
CA ILE A 245 0.63 9.71 -1.19
C ILE A 245 2.11 9.69 -1.59
N GLU A 246 2.47 8.75 -2.44
CA GLU A 246 3.74 8.67 -3.14
C GLU A 246 3.45 8.37 -4.61
N PHE A 247 3.76 9.31 -5.50
CA PHE A 247 3.50 9.19 -6.94
C PHE A 247 4.75 8.84 -7.74
N PRO A 248 4.61 8.31 -8.98
CA PRO A 248 5.75 7.99 -9.82
C PRO A 248 6.46 9.25 -10.26
N TYR A 249 7.78 9.15 -10.43
CA TYR A 249 8.53 10.17 -11.16
C TYR A 249 8.30 9.95 -12.67
N SER A 250 7.39 10.71 -13.27
CA SER A 250 7.10 10.57 -14.71
C SER A 250 8.14 11.31 -15.55
N HIS A 251 8.37 10.85 -16.79
CA HIS A 251 9.19 11.58 -17.76
C HIS A 251 8.66 13.01 -18.02
N ASP A 252 7.34 13.19 -17.88
CA ASP A 252 6.63 14.47 -18.02
C ASP A 252 6.62 15.32 -16.73
N GLY A 253 7.42 14.94 -15.73
CA GLY A 253 7.54 15.64 -14.45
C GLY A 253 6.69 15.07 -13.31
N LEU A 254 6.58 15.83 -12.22
CA LEU A 254 5.81 15.43 -11.03
C LEU A 254 4.31 15.70 -11.22
N TYR A 255 3.47 14.85 -10.63
CA TYR A 255 2.01 14.99 -10.68
C TYR A 255 1.55 16.16 -9.80
N SER A 256 0.71 17.05 -10.34
CA SER A 256 0.13 18.15 -9.56
C SER A 256 -1.00 17.65 -8.66
N ILE A 257 -0.93 17.96 -7.37
CA ILE A 257 -1.97 17.64 -6.38
C ILE A 257 -2.87 18.83 -6.04
N ASP A 258 -2.83 19.92 -6.81
CA ASP A 258 -3.67 21.10 -6.55
C ASP A 258 -5.16 20.75 -6.54
N SER A 259 -5.63 19.90 -7.47
CA SER A 259 -7.03 19.46 -7.51
C SER A 259 -7.45 18.67 -6.28
N LEU A 260 -6.52 17.85 -5.75
CA LEU A 260 -6.73 17.09 -4.53
C LEU A 260 -6.82 18.00 -3.30
N PHE A 261 -6.04 19.08 -3.25
CA PHE A 261 -6.00 19.97 -2.08
C PHE A 261 -7.06 21.07 -2.12
N ASN A 262 -7.51 21.47 -3.30
CA ASN A 262 -8.51 22.50 -3.47
C ASN A 262 -9.79 22.17 -2.70
N GLY A 263 -10.08 22.97 -1.67
CA GLY A 263 -11.32 22.90 -0.88
C GLY A 263 -11.44 21.69 0.04
N ILE A 264 -10.41 20.85 0.16
CA ILE A 264 -10.49 19.64 0.98
C ILE A 264 -10.49 19.96 2.49
N ARG A 265 -11.40 19.32 3.24
CA ARG A 265 -11.55 19.56 4.69
C ARG A 265 -11.61 18.25 5.46
N LEU A 266 -10.46 17.80 5.95
CA LEU A 266 -10.28 16.55 6.69
C LEU A 266 -10.05 16.84 8.17
N LYS A 267 -11.14 17.15 8.90
CA LYS A 267 -11.08 17.62 10.30
C LYS A 267 -10.36 16.68 11.29
N LYS A 268 -10.21 15.40 10.95
CA LYS A 268 -9.54 14.39 11.80
C LYS A 268 -8.13 14.06 11.36
N LEU A 269 -7.64 14.69 10.30
CA LEU A 269 -6.33 14.44 9.72
C LEU A 269 -5.26 14.86 10.71
N HIS A 270 -4.51 13.89 11.22
CA HIS A 270 -3.40 14.10 12.14
C HIS A 270 -2.04 13.73 11.54
N GLU A 271 -2.02 12.98 10.45
CA GLU A 271 -0.80 12.63 9.71
C GLU A 271 -1.01 12.81 8.21
N CYS A 272 -0.10 13.53 7.55
CA CYS A 272 -0.06 13.68 6.11
C CYS A 272 1.37 13.53 5.59
N LEU A 273 1.61 12.56 4.70
CA LEU A 273 2.91 12.29 4.09
C LEU A 273 2.81 12.36 2.57
N LEU A 274 3.63 13.18 1.94
CA LEU A 274 3.61 13.42 0.50
C LEU A 274 5.00 13.13 -0.09
N SER A 275 5.05 12.35 -1.16
CA SER A 275 6.28 12.06 -1.88
C SER A 275 6.10 12.18 -3.38
N TYR A 276 7.08 12.77 -4.05
CA TYR A 276 7.11 12.89 -5.51
C TYR A 276 5.86 13.59 -6.09
N VAL A 277 5.46 14.71 -5.46
CA VAL A 277 4.31 15.52 -5.89
C VAL A 277 4.75 16.92 -6.32
N SER A 278 3.93 17.55 -7.15
CA SER A 278 3.99 18.97 -7.51
C SER A 278 2.79 19.68 -6.89
N VAL A 279 2.98 20.85 -6.32
CA VAL A 279 1.86 21.63 -5.73
C VAL A 279 2.19 23.13 -5.77
N SER A 280 1.17 23.98 -5.83
CA SER A 280 1.40 25.42 -5.70
C SER A 280 1.64 25.80 -4.23
N GLU A 281 2.42 26.85 -4.00
CA GLU A 281 2.65 27.38 -2.65
C GLU A 281 1.33 27.73 -1.95
N ASP A 282 0.41 28.40 -2.66
CA ASP A 282 -0.84 28.87 -2.09
C ASP A 282 -1.75 27.71 -1.66
N GLU A 283 -1.93 26.70 -2.51
CA GLU A 283 -2.74 25.52 -2.18
C GLU A 283 -2.13 24.70 -1.04
N LEU A 284 -0.80 24.54 -1.01
CA LEU A 284 -0.14 23.81 0.08
C LEU A 284 -0.23 24.56 1.41
N VAL A 285 -0.04 25.88 1.41
CA VAL A 285 -0.20 26.70 2.62
C VAL A 285 -1.66 26.67 3.09
N ASP A 286 -2.61 26.86 2.18
CA ASP A 286 -4.03 26.84 2.52
C ASP A 286 -4.43 25.49 3.13
N PHE A 287 -4.03 24.38 2.50
CA PHE A 287 -4.25 23.04 3.03
C PHE A 287 -3.66 22.87 4.44
N LEU A 288 -2.39 23.24 4.66
CA LEU A 288 -1.73 23.05 5.94
C LEU A 288 -2.32 23.91 7.06
N LEU A 289 -2.63 25.17 6.78
CA LEU A 289 -3.21 26.07 7.76
C LEU A 289 -4.65 25.70 8.11
N HIS A 290 -5.45 25.22 7.15
CA HIS A 290 -6.78 24.67 7.42
C HIS A 290 -6.76 23.47 8.38
N HIS A 291 -5.67 22.70 8.38
CA HIS A 291 -5.48 21.53 9.24
C HIS A 291 -4.56 21.81 10.43
N ALA A 292 -4.20 23.07 10.71
CA ALA A 292 -3.27 23.45 11.77
C ALA A 292 -3.69 22.99 13.18
N GLN A 293 -4.98 22.77 13.40
CA GLN A 293 -5.54 22.31 14.68
C GLN A 293 -5.67 20.78 14.81
N SER A 294 -5.50 20.02 13.72
CA SER A 294 -5.61 18.55 13.72
C SER A 294 -4.29 17.85 13.37
N LEU A 295 -3.47 18.46 12.50
CA LEU A 295 -2.25 17.87 11.97
C LEU A 295 -1.10 17.86 12.98
N ARG A 296 -0.62 16.66 13.33
CA ARG A 296 0.49 16.42 14.27
C ARG A 296 1.79 16.08 13.55
N THR A 297 1.66 15.43 12.39
CA THR A 297 2.79 14.99 11.57
C THR A 297 2.56 15.43 10.14
N PHE A 298 3.50 16.16 9.58
CA PHE A 298 3.54 16.48 8.17
C PHE A 298 4.88 16.08 7.58
N GLY A 299 4.85 15.38 6.45
CA GLY A 299 6.03 14.99 5.70
C GLY A 299 5.89 15.33 4.22
N ILE A 300 6.94 15.88 3.62
CA ILE A 300 7.01 16.14 2.18
C ILE A 300 8.40 15.81 1.64
N GLY A 301 8.47 15.15 0.49
CA GLY A 301 9.71 14.61 -0.03
C GLY A 301 9.75 14.41 -1.54
N GLY A 302 10.93 14.55 -2.16
CA GLY A 302 11.08 14.37 -3.62
C GLY A 302 10.14 15.27 -4.44
N SER A 303 9.69 16.38 -3.87
CA SER A 303 8.56 17.19 -4.35
C SER A 303 9.04 18.58 -4.79
N CYS A 304 8.27 19.23 -5.65
CA CYS A 304 8.54 20.59 -6.10
C CYS A 304 7.33 21.52 -5.92
N LEU A 305 7.59 22.83 -5.91
CA LEU A 305 6.54 23.83 -6.09
C LEU A 305 6.55 24.26 -7.54
N HIS A 306 5.44 24.07 -8.26
CA HIS A 306 5.32 24.56 -9.64
C HIS A 306 4.99 26.06 -9.71
N LYS A 307 4.48 26.62 -8.61
CA LYS A 307 4.23 28.05 -8.42
C LYS A 307 4.58 28.47 -6.99
N GLY A 308 5.34 29.55 -6.84
CA GLY A 308 5.80 30.06 -5.55
C GLY A 308 7.20 29.55 -5.16
N SER A 309 7.55 29.65 -3.88
CA SER A 309 8.89 29.31 -3.38
C SER A 309 8.85 28.66 -1.99
N TRP A 310 9.75 27.70 -1.76
CA TRP A 310 9.84 27.02 -0.47
C TRP A 310 10.16 27.98 0.70
N PRO A 311 11.07 28.97 0.58
CA PRO A 311 11.32 29.93 1.66
C PRO A 311 10.06 30.73 2.04
N SER A 312 9.31 31.23 1.05
CA SER A 312 8.05 31.94 1.29
C SER A 312 7.02 31.04 1.99
N LEU A 313 6.87 29.79 1.54
CA LEU A 313 6.02 28.79 2.17
C LEU A 313 6.38 28.57 3.64
N PHE A 314 7.67 28.33 3.94
CA PHE A 314 8.11 28.10 5.31
C PHE A 314 7.88 29.32 6.20
N ARG A 315 8.08 30.54 5.68
CA ARG A 315 7.79 31.78 6.39
C ARG A 315 6.31 31.89 6.75
N ARG A 316 5.41 31.51 5.84
CA ARG A 316 3.95 31.52 6.06
C ARG A 316 3.51 30.47 7.07
N LEU A 317 4.20 29.32 7.15
CA LEU A 317 3.87 28.25 8.10
C LEU A 317 4.50 28.43 9.48
N SER A 318 5.59 29.20 9.59
CA SER A 318 6.37 29.36 10.83
C SER A 318 5.48 29.76 12.01
N CYS A 319 5.52 28.95 13.08
CA CYS A 319 4.74 29.13 14.30
C CYS A 319 3.20 29.15 14.12
N GLN A 320 2.66 28.84 12.95
CA GLN A 320 1.22 28.84 12.73
C GLN A 320 0.55 27.49 13.00
N MET A 321 1.33 26.40 13.03
CA MET A 321 0.84 25.03 13.20
C MET A 321 0.97 24.56 14.66
N ALA A 322 0.09 25.07 15.53
CA ALA A 322 0.22 25.00 16.99
C ALA A 322 0.38 23.59 17.59
N ILE A 323 -0.15 22.55 16.95
CA ILE A 323 -0.08 21.17 17.45
C ILE A 323 0.84 20.25 16.62
N LEU A 324 1.53 20.80 15.63
CA LEU A 324 2.46 20.06 14.79
C LEU A 324 3.67 19.65 15.65
N LYS A 325 3.85 18.34 15.82
CA LYS A 325 4.96 17.76 16.58
C LYS A 325 6.13 17.40 15.70
N GLN A 326 5.83 17.11 14.43
CA GLN A 326 6.82 16.59 13.49
C GLN A 326 6.60 17.20 12.12
N PHE A 327 7.64 17.86 11.62
CA PHE A 327 7.75 18.36 10.26
C PHE A 327 8.93 17.66 9.59
N ALA A 328 8.66 16.89 8.54
CA ALA A 328 9.64 16.02 7.92
C ALA A 328 9.81 16.37 6.44
N THR A 329 10.92 17.00 6.10
CA THR A 329 11.33 17.16 4.71
C THR A 329 12.27 16.02 4.38
N SER A 330 11.77 14.94 3.76
CA SER A 330 12.58 13.74 3.50
C SER A 330 12.91 13.61 2.02
N ARG A 331 14.20 13.49 1.67
CA ARG A 331 14.70 13.49 0.28
C ARG A 331 14.35 14.80 -0.47
N GLN A 332 15.38 15.40 -1.07
CA GLN A 332 15.31 16.33 -2.21
C GLN A 332 14.00 17.13 -2.32
N LEU A 333 13.89 18.24 -1.58
CA LEU A 333 12.97 19.29 -1.99
C LEU A 333 13.60 19.99 -3.19
N LEU A 334 12.87 20.01 -4.31
CA LEU A 334 13.34 20.57 -5.55
C LEU A 334 12.95 22.05 -5.63
N ALA A 335 13.95 22.91 -5.79
CA ALA A 335 13.79 24.32 -6.13
C ALA A 335 14.57 24.58 -7.41
N ASN A 336 13.86 24.99 -8.48
CA ASN A 336 14.46 25.25 -9.79
C ASN A 336 15.32 24.07 -10.33
N GLY A 337 14.92 22.82 -10.04
CA GLY A 337 15.66 21.62 -10.45
C GLY A 337 16.91 21.31 -9.60
N HIS A 338 17.10 22.00 -8.49
CA HIS A 338 18.18 21.75 -7.54
C HIS A 338 17.66 21.26 -6.19
N ASP A 339 18.41 20.35 -5.59
CA ASP A 339 18.13 19.86 -4.24
C ASP A 339 18.68 20.83 -3.20
N TYR A 340 17.95 21.05 -2.12
CA TYR A 340 18.52 21.63 -0.92
C TYR A 340 19.46 20.65 -0.18
N THR A 341 20.37 21.20 0.61
CA THR A 341 21.22 20.43 1.52
C THR A 341 20.43 19.85 2.72
N GLY A 342 20.95 18.79 3.35
CA GLY A 342 20.38 18.25 4.58
C GLY A 342 20.46 19.22 5.76
N SER A 343 21.57 19.96 5.88
CA SER A 343 21.74 21.00 6.90
C SER A 343 20.68 22.11 6.80
N TYR A 344 20.36 22.59 5.60
CA TYR A 344 19.29 23.56 5.39
C TYR A 344 17.93 23.03 5.85
N LEU A 345 17.57 21.83 5.41
CA LEU A 345 16.29 21.20 5.78
C LEU A 345 16.17 21.00 7.30
N THR A 346 17.29 20.87 8.01
CA THR A 346 17.33 20.86 9.48
C THR A 346 16.91 22.17 10.10
N VAL A 347 17.49 23.27 9.61
CA VAL A 347 17.17 24.60 10.10
C VAL A 347 15.72 24.93 9.77
N VAL A 348 15.25 24.61 8.55
CA VAL A 348 13.84 24.76 8.15
C VAL A 348 12.90 24.01 9.08
N THR A 349 13.20 22.74 9.41
CA THR A 349 12.37 21.94 10.32
C THR A 349 12.18 22.65 11.67
N ARG A 350 13.28 23.16 12.23
CA ARG A 350 13.25 23.89 13.50
C ARG A 350 12.47 25.21 13.35
N PHE A 351 12.69 25.94 12.26
CA PHE A 351 12.06 27.22 11.97
C PHE A 351 10.55 27.12 11.78
N VAL A 352 10.06 26.08 11.10
CA VAL A 352 8.61 25.85 10.94
C VAL A 352 7.96 25.52 12.29
N LEU A 353 8.59 24.63 13.07
CA LEU A 353 8.03 24.15 14.34
C LEU A 353 8.12 25.17 15.48
N HIS A 354 9.21 25.95 15.55
CA HIS A 354 9.54 26.77 16.72
C HIS A 354 9.83 28.24 16.39
N GLY A 355 9.85 28.61 15.10
CA GLY A 355 10.30 29.93 14.65
C GLY A 355 11.80 30.12 14.75
N GLY A 356 12.22 31.39 14.74
CA GLY A 356 13.63 31.80 14.82
C GLY A 356 14.08 32.61 13.61
N PRO A 357 15.40 32.76 13.39
CA PRO A 357 15.91 33.45 12.21
C PRO A 357 15.55 32.67 10.93
N GLU A 358 15.29 33.41 9.86
CA GLU A 358 14.95 32.81 8.58
C GLU A 358 16.11 31.95 8.05
N PRO A 359 15.85 30.68 7.65
CA PRO A 359 16.88 29.81 7.11
C PRO A 359 17.44 30.36 5.79
N VAL A 360 18.76 30.35 5.63
CA VAL A 360 19.42 30.73 4.38
C VAL A 360 19.52 29.51 3.47
N GLU A 361 19.05 29.65 2.23
CA GLU A 361 19.07 28.58 1.23
C GLU A 361 20.50 28.08 0.95
N THR A 362 20.67 26.76 0.95
CA THR A 362 21.89 26.11 0.48
C THR A 362 21.53 24.90 -0.37
N PHE A 363 22.23 24.73 -1.49
CA PHE A 363 21.94 23.70 -2.47
C PHE A 363 23.01 22.60 -2.45
N ARG A 364 22.58 21.37 -2.73
CA ARG A 364 23.42 20.18 -2.71
C ARG A 364 24.52 20.22 -3.76
N LYS A 365 24.30 20.92 -4.88
CA LYS A 365 25.32 21.13 -5.92
C LYS A 365 26.56 21.83 -5.35
N ASP A 366 26.36 22.74 -4.41
CA ASP A 366 27.43 23.52 -3.78
C ASP A 366 28.10 22.74 -2.63
N PHE A 367 27.36 21.80 -2.03
CA PHE A 367 27.82 20.96 -0.92
C PHE A 367 27.48 19.47 -1.14
N PRO A 368 28.18 18.78 -2.06
CA PRO A 368 27.82 17.42 -2.47
C PRO A 368 27.87 16.38 -1.35
N HIS A 369 28.69 16.64 -0.31
CA HIS A 369 28.89 15.77 0.84
C HIS A 369 27.94 16.03 2.01
N ASP A 370 27.04 17.02 1.90
CA ASP A 370 26.00 17.29 2.90
C ASP A 370 24.83 16.31 2.71
N TYR A 371 25.08 15.07 3.09
CA TYR A 371 24.07 14.02 3.19
C TYR A 371 23.51 14.01 4.61
N GLU A 372 22.19 14.08 4.74
CA GLU A 372 21.54 13.81 6.02
C GLU A 372 21.26 12.32 6.21
N ASN A 373 21.76 11.76 7.31
CA ASN A 373 21.34 10.49 7.88
C ASN A 373 20.12 10.70 8.79
N ARG A 374 19.01 11.23 8.26
CA ARG A 374 17.77 11.30 9.05
C ARG A 374 17.05 9.96 9.06
N PRO A 375 16.35 9.64 10.17
CA PRO A 375 15.26 8.68 10.11
C PRO A 375 14.24 9.26 9.13
N ASN A 376 14.20 8.66 7.95
CA ASN A 376 13.30 9.07 6.89
C ASN A 376 11.89 8.67 7.35
N ILE A 377 11.14 9.60 7.91
CA ILE A 377 9.81 9.33 8.50
C ILE A 377 8.86 8.74 7.46
N ILE A 378 8.98 9.19 6.21
CA ILE A 378 8.27 8.57 5.09
C ILE A 378 8.65 7.09 4.98
N HIS A 379 9.92 6.72 5.11
CA HIS A 379 10.37 5.31 5.09
C HIS A 379 10.13 4.55 6.42
N VAL A 380 10.17 5.20 7.57
CA VAL A 380 9.93 4.57 8.89
C VAL A 380 8.45 4.25 9.07
N VAL A 381 7.56 5.11 8.54
CA VAL A 381 6.14 4.82 8.39
C VAL A 381 5.91 3.86 7.22
N GLN A 382 6.78 3.86 6.18
CA GLN A 382 6.84 2.76 5.19
C GLN A 382 6.94 1.40 5.89
N ASP A 383 7.97 1.26 6.72
CA ASP A 383 8.28 0.07 7.50
C ASP A 383 7.29 -0.19 8.63
N GLY A 384 6.61 0.81 9.19
CA GLY A 384 5.61 0.63 10.25
C GLY A 384 4.44 -0.26 9.83
N LEU A 385 3.93 -0.06 8.61
CA LEU A 385 2.91 -0.92 8.02
C LEU A 385 3.44 -2.33 7.71
N TRP A 386 4.75 -2.46 7.43
CA TRP A 386 5.40 -3.76 7.29
C TRP A 386 5.83 -4.36 8.63
N LYS A 387 5.98 -3.59 9.71
CA LYS A 387 6.24 -4.13 11.05
C LYS A 387 5.01 -4.83 11.57
N ASP A 388 3.80 -4.40 11.23
CA ASP A 388 2.61 -5.21 11.49
C ASP A 388 2.49 -6.39 10.50
N HIS A 389 3.17 -6.34 9.35
CA HIS A 389 3.34 -7.46 8.41
C HIS A 389 4.39 -8.50 8.90
N ASP A 390 5.46 -8.03 9.55
CA ASP A 390 6.70 -8.78 9.82
C ASP A 390 6.94 -9.04 11.31
N ARG A 391 6.24 -8.38 12.25
CA ARG A 391 6.37 -8.65 13.71
C ARG A 391 5.84 -10.03 14.13
N MET A 392 5.17 -10.76 13.24
CA MET A 392 4.89 -12.19 13.42
C MET A 392 6.11 -13.09 13.12
N ILE A 393 7.19 -12.51 12.59
CA ILE A 393 8.46 -13.18 12.38
C ILE A 393 9.53 -12.30 13.03
N LYS A 394 9.71 -12.45 14.35
CA LYS A 394 11.01 -12.12 14.92
C LYS A 394 12.07 -12.82 14.06
N PRO A 395 13.14 -12.12 13.63
CA PRO A 395 14.31 -12.83 13.15
C PRO A 395 14.74 -13.73 14.31
N TYR A 396 14.68 -15.04 14.10
CA TYR A 396 15.54 -15.91 14.87
C TYR A 396 16.97 -15.44 14.61
N LEU A 397 17.70 -15.27 15.72
CA LEU A 397 19.15 -15.04 15.86
C LEU A 397 19.98 -15.10 14.58
#